data_AF-A0A015JB57-F1
#
_entry.id   AF-A0A015JB57-F1
#
_cell.length_a   1.000
_cell.length_b   1.000
_cell.length_c   1.000
_cell.angle_alpha   90.00
_cell.angle_beta   90.00
_cell.angle_gamma   90.00
#
_symmetry.space_group_name_H-M   'P 1'
#
loop_
_entity.id
_entity.type
_entity.pdbx_description
1 polymer ?
#
loop_
_entity_poly.entity_id
_entity_poly.type
_entity_poly.pdbx_seq_one_letter_code
_entity_poly.pdbx_strand_id
1 'polypeptide(L)' 'MPNNKASGPSKISYEMLKHLTGEAFSLSLVLANACLIHEDIPADWREALVYPIPKPHEFDT' A
#
# COMPACT_ATOMS: atom_id res chain seq x y z
N MET A 1 -3.03 4.69 -8.86
CA MET A 1 -4.37 4.91 -8.27
C MET A 1 -4.91 6.26 -8.73
N PRO A 2 -6.24 6.46 -8.78
CA PRO A 2 -6.83 7.76 -9.09
C PRO A 2 -6.49 8.78 -8.00
N ASN A 3 -6.26 10.03 -8.39
CA ASN A 3 -6.02 11.12 -7.44
C ASN A 3 -7.29 11.42 -6.61
N ASN A 4 -7.13 12.11 -5.47
CA ASN A 4 -8.21 12.57 -4.57
C ASN A 4 -9.02 11.46 -3.88
N LYS A 5 -8.45 10.26 -3.73
CA LYS A 5 -9.06 9.22 -2.89
C LYS A 5 -8.93 9.58 -1.41
N ALA A 6 -9.92 9.17 -0.61
CA ALA A 6 -9.86 9.31 0.85
C ALA A 6 -8.65 8.56 1.40
N SER A 7 -7.92 9.21 2.31
CA SER A 7 -6.85 8.55 3.06
C SER A 7 -7.43 7.48 3.97
N GLY A 8 -6.69 6.40 4.19
CA GLY A 8 -7.03 5.42 5.21
C GLY A 8 -6.92 5.98 6.64
N PRO A 9 -7.08 5.14 7.67
CA PRO A 9 -7.03 5.55 9.08
C PRO A 9 -5.73 6.28 9.49
N SER A 10 -4.62 6.00 8.79
CA SER A 10 -3.34 6.69 8.99
C SER A 10 -3.33 8.15 8.56
N LYS A 11 -4.36 8.60 7.82
CA LYS A 11 -4.45 9.92 7.18
C LYS A 11 -3.35 10.20 6.13
N ILE A 12 -2.54 9.21 5.80
CA ILE A 12 -1.55 9.29 4.73
C ILE A 12 -2.30 9.11 3.40
N SER A 13 -2.28 10.15 2.56
CA SER A 13 -2.93 10.10 1.25
C SER A 13 -1.99 9.54 0.19
N TYR A 14 -2.57 9.01 -0.89
CA TYR A 14 -1.80 8.58 -2.06
C TYR A 14 -0.95 9.71 -2.65
N GLU A 15 -1.46 10.95 -2.64
CA GLU A 15 -0.72 12.10 -3.14
C GLU A 15 0.53 12.39 -2.29
N MET A 16 0.48 12.20 -0.97
CA MET A 16 1.65 12.36 -0.12
C MET A 16 2.75 11.37 -0.50
N LEU A 17 2.37 10.12 -0.79
CA LEU A 17 3.29 9.07 -1.21
C LEU A 17 3.85 9.33 -2.62
N LYS A 18 3.01 9.80 -3.53
CA LYS A 18 3.39 10.09 -4.92
C LYS A 18 4.36 11.26 -5.04
N HIS A 19 4.27 12.25 -4.14
CA HIS A 19 5.15 13.42 -4.10
C HIS A 19 6.29 13.29 -3.08
N LEU A 20 6.59 12.07 -2.62
CA LEU A 20 7.77 11.83 -1.79
C LEU A 20 9.04 12.20 -2.56
N THR A 21 9.94 12.91 -1.89
CA THR A 21 11.31 13.11 -2.37
C THR A 21 12.04 11.76 -2.47
N GLY A 22 13.03 11.65 -3.37
CA GLY A 22 13.80 10.41 -3.55
C GLY A 22 14.44 9.86 -2.26
N GLU A 23 14.93 10.74 -1.38
CA GLU A 23 15.49 10.34 -0.08
C GLU A 23 14.44 9.72 0.83
N ALA A 24 13.29 10.38 1.01
CA ALA A 24 12.18 9.87 1.80
C ALA A 24 11.63 8.54 1.26
N PHE A 25 11.55 8.39 -0.07
CA PHE A 25 11.20 7.12 -0.69
C PHE A 25 12.20 6.03 -0.36
N SER A 26 13.50 6.31 -0.49
CA SER A 26 14.57 5.36 -0.16
C SER A 26 14.52 4.92 1.30
N LEU A 27 14.36 5.86 2.24
CA LEU A 27 14.21 5.56 3.66
C LEU A 27 12.95 4.73 3.95
N SER A 28 11.84 5.04 3.28
CA SER A 28 10.59 4.27 3.42
C SER A 28 10.76 2.83 2.93
N LEU A 29 11.49 2.64 1.83
CA LEU A 29 11.80 1.32 1.28
C LEU A 29 12.71 0.53 2.24
N VAL A 30 13.75 1.15 2.78
CA VAL A 30 14.64 0.52 3.77
C VAL A 30 13.85 0.10 5.01
N LEU A 31 12.97 0.97 5.52
CA LEU A 31 12.11 0.66 6.66
C LEU A 31 11.19 -0.52 6.36
N ALA A 32 10.49 -0.50 5.23
CA ALA A 32 9.59 -1.58 4.83
C ALA A 32 10.34 -2.93 4.72
N ASN A 33 11.53 -2.92 4.13
CA ASN A 33 12.37 -4.12 4.01
C ASN A 33 12.84 -4.63 5.37
N ALA A 34 13.20 -3.72 6.29
CA ALA A 34 13.56 -4.11 7.66
C ALA A 34 12.39 -4.79 8.38
N CYS A 35 11.17 -4.27 8.26
CA CYS A 35 9.97 -4.91 8.81
C CYS A 35 9.78 -6.33 8.25
N LEU A 36 9.98 -6.53 6.94
CA LEU A 36 9.88 -7.85 6.31
C LEU A 36 10.96 -8.82 6.79
N ILE A 37 12.22 -8.37 6.89
CA ILE A 37 13.35 -9.20 7.34
C ILE A 37 13.20 -9.63 8.79
N HIS A 38 12.71 -8.73 9.64
CA HIS A 38 12.53 -9.00 11.07
C HIS A 38 11.18 -9.63 11.41
N GLU A 39 10.35 -9.92 10.39
CA GLU A 39 8.97 -10.39 10.57
C GLU A 39 8.14 -9.46 11.49
N ASP A 40 8.53 -8.18 11.56
CA ASP A 40 7.88 -7.13 12.36
C ASP A 40 6.72 -6.53 11.56
N ILE A 41 5.77 -7.41 11.21
CA ILE A 41 4.58 -7.09 10.45
C ILE A 41 3.40 -7.02 11.44
N PRO A 42 2.51 -6.01 11.33
CA PRO A 42 1.33 -5.92 12.20
C PRO A 42 0.51 -7.22 12.17
N ALA A 43 0.08 -7.69 13.34
CA ALA A 43 -0.77 -8.89 13.46
C ALA A 43 -2.03 -8.79 12.60
N ASP A 44 -2.60 -7.59 12.47
CA ASP A 44 -3.75 -7.29 11.62
C ASP A 44 -3.55 -7.69 10.14
N TRP A 45 -2.30 -7.67 9.64
CA TRP A 45 -2.00 -8.07 8.26
C TRP A 45 -1.93 -9.59 8.12
N ARG A 46 -1.45 -10.30 9.15
CA ARG A 46 -1.37 -11.76 9.16
C ARG A 46 -2.74 -12.41 9.19
N GLU A 47 -3.67 -11.80 9.92
CA GLU A 47 -5.05 -12.28 10.07
C GLU A 47 -6.01 -11.67 9.03
N ALA A 48 -5.49 -10.88 8.08
CA ALA A 48 -6.32 -10.20 7.10
C ALA A 48 -6.96 -11.21 6.11
N LEU A 49 -8.27 -11.08 5.92
CA LEU A 49 -9.00 -11.85 4.92
C LEU A 49 -8.71 -11.29 3.52
N VAL A 50 -8.09 -12.12 2.67
CA VAL A 50 -7.83 -11.77 1.27
C VAL A 50 -9.06 -12.14 0.44
N TYR A 51 -9.83 -11.13 0.07
CA TYR A 51 -10.92 -11.29 -0.89
C TYR A 51 -10.41 -11.05 -2.31
N PRO A 52 -10.55 -12.01 -3.24
CA PRO A 52 -10.26 -11.76 -4.63
C PRO A 52 -11.23 -10.69 -5.15
N ILE A 53 -10.70 -9.63 -5.77
CA ILE A 53 -11.53 -8.65 -6.47
C ILE A 53 -11.79 -9.21 -7.87
N PRO A 54 -13.04 -9.55 -8.22
CA PRO A 54 -13.35 -10.01 -9.57
C PRO A 54 -13.06 -8.86 -10.54
N LYS A 55 -12.20 -9.13 -11.52
CA LYS A 55 -12.03 -8.20 -12.65
C LYS A 55 -13.39 -8.08 -13.37
N PRO A 56 -13.81 -6.87 -13.80
CA PRO A 56 -14.93 -6.77 -14.71
C PRO A 56 -14.61 -7.62 -15.96
N HIS A 57 -15.58 -8.42 -16.40
CA HIS A 57 -15.44 -9.28 -17.57
C HIS A 57 -15.13 -8.40 -18.80
N GLU A 58 -13.98 -8.59 -19.41
CA GLU A 58 -13.72 -8.14 -20.78
C GLU A 58 -13.80 -9.37 -21.67
N PHE A 59 -14.93 -9.58 -22.35
CA PHE A 59 -14.99 -10.24 -23.64
C PHE A 59 -16.27 -9.78 -24.35
N ASP A 60 -16.26 -8.54 -24.85
CA ASP A 60 -17.12 -8.19 -25.98
C ASP A 60 -16.45 -8.81 -27.22
N THR A 61 -16.98 -9.95 -27.68
CA THR A 61 -16.77 -10.45 -29.05
C THR A 61 -17.49 -9.56 -30.06
#